data_AF-A0A6V7ITS9-F1
#
_entry.id   AF-A0A6V7ITS9-F1
#
_cell.length_a   1.000
_cell.length_b   1.000
_cell.length_c   1.000
_cell.angle_alpha   90.00
_cell.angle_beta   90.00
_cell.angle_gamma   90.00
#
_symmetry.space_group_name_H-M   'P 1'
#
loop_
_entity.id
_entity.type
_entity.pdbx_description
1 polymer ?
#
loop_
_entity_poly.entity_id
_entity_poly.type
_entity_poly.pdbx_seq_one_letter_code
_entity_poly.pdbx_strand_id
1 'polypeptide(L)' 'MNNFISIEDYEKFALARLPIGIRDFYKRGSGGEFTVEWNVKAFN' A
#
# COMPACT_ATOMS: atom_id res chain seq x y z
N MET A 1 2.47 -21.80 -1.53
CA MET A 1 2.97 -20.58 -0.85
C MET A 1 3.32 -19.59 -1.95
N ASN A 2 2.96 -18.31 -1.82
CA ASN A 2 3.42 -17.31 -2.79
C ASN A 2 4.87 -16.95 -2.45
N ASN A 3 5.71 -16.84 -3.47
CA ASN A 3 7.10 -16.43 -3.32
C ASN A 3 7.18 -14.90 -3.34
N PHE A 4 6.91 -14.27 -2.20
CA PHE A 4 7.08 -12.83 -2.05
C PHE A 4 8.55 -12.51 -1.75
N ILE A 5 9.11 -11.57 -2.52
CA ILE A 5 10.55 -11.25 -2.47
C ILE A 5 10.74 -9.83 -1.91
N SER A 6 9.75 -8.94 -2.11
CA SER A 6 9.78 -7.58 -1.57
C SER A 6 8.52 -7.25 -0.75
N ILE A 7 8.56 -6.15 0.00
CA ILE A 7 7.43 -5.70 0.82
C ILE A 7 6.25 -5.30 -0.07
N GLU A 8 6.52 -4.76 -1.26
CA GLU A 8 5.52 -4.38 -2.26
C GLU A 8 4.75 -5.58 -2.80
N ASP A 9 5.34 -6.77 -2.81
CA ASP A 9 4.65 -7.99 -3.22
C ASP A 9 3.52 -8.36 -2.25
N TYR A 10 3.75 -8.17 -0.95
CA TYR A 10 2.72 -8.36 0.08
C TYR A 10 1.62 -7.32 -0.06
N GLU A 11 1.97 -6.06 -0.27
CA GLU A 11 1.02 -4.98 -0.46
C GLU A 11 0.11 -5.26 -1.67
N LYS A 12 0.70 -5.56 -2.84
CA LYS A 12 -0.06 -5.90 -4.06
C LYS A 12 -0.96 -7.11 -3.85
N PHE A 13 -0.45 -8.15 -3.20
CA PHE A 13 -1.21 -9.37 -2.94
C PHE A 13 -2.43 -9.13 -2.03
N ALA A 14 -2.27 -8.31 -0.99
CA ALA A 14 -3.32 -7.97 -0.04
C ALA A 14 -4.37 -7.05 -0.68
N LEU A 15 -3.94 -5.97 -1.35
CA LEU A 15 -4.85 -5.01 -1.98
C LEU A 15 -5.72 -5.63 -3.09
N ALA A 16 -5.25 -6.69 -3.74
CA ALA A 16 -6.01 -7.44 -4.74
C ALA A 16 -7.12 -8.35 -4.14
N ARG A 17 -7.07 -8.66 -2.84
CA ARG A 17 -7.99 -9.60 -2.17
C ARG A 17 -8.89 -8.95 -1.14
N LEU A 18 -8.45 -7.84 -0.55
CA LEU A 18 -9.22 -7.17 0.49
C LEU A 18 -10.51 -6.57 -0.09
N PRO A 19 -11.64 -6.67 0.64
CA PRO A 19 -12.85 -5.93 0.31
C PRO A 19 -12.57 -4.44 0.21
N ILE A 20 -13.28 -3.74 -0.68
CA ILE A 20 -13.05 -2.32 -1.00
C ILE A 20 -12.93 -1.43 0.25
N GLY A 21 -13.82 -1.58 1.25
CA GLY A 21 -13.76 -0.75 2.46
C GLY A 21 -12.53 -1.00 3.32
N ILE A 22 -12.08 -2.25 3.42
CA ILE A 22 -10.87 -2.62 4.19
C ILE A 22 -9.62 -2.19 3.43
N ARG A 23 -9.61 -2.38 2.12
CA ARG A 23 -8.53 -1.92 1.24
C ARG A 23 -8.33 -0.42 1.36
N ASP A 24 -9.42 0.33 1.27
CA ASP A 24 -9.38 1.78 1.30
C ASP A 24 -9.02 2.30 2.70
N PHE A 25 -9.42 1.60 3.77
CA PHE A 25 -9.01 1.91 5.14
C PHE A 25 -7.48 1.79 5.34
N TYR A 26 -6.86 0.72 4.84
CA TYR A 26 -5.42 0.51 5.01
C TYR A 26 -4.54 1.27 4.01
N LYS A 27 -5.02 1.47 2.77
CA LYS A 27 -4.23 2.07 1.70
C LYS A 27 -4.21 3.59 1.76
N ARG A 28 -5.34 4.22 2.11
CA ARG A 28 -5.50 5.65 1.89
C ARG A 28 -4.79 6.48 2.94
N GLY A 29 -4.23 7.60 2.48
CA GLY A 29 -3.64 8.64 3.31
C GLY A 29 -4.64 9.74 3.64
N SER A 30 -4.20 10.74 4.41
CA SER A 30 -5.01 11.93 4.68
C SER A 30 -5.06 12.88 3.47
N GLY A 31 -6.23 13.44 3.19
CA GLY A 31 -6.42 14.45 2.15
C GLY A 31 -6.07 13.95 0.74
N GLY A 32 -5.16 14.65 0.06
CA GLY A 32 -4.67 14.27 -1.27
C GLY A 32 -3.52 13.25 -1.26
N GLU A 33 -3.22 12.65 -0.12
CA GLU A 33 -2.19 11.59 0.04
C GLU A 33 -0.75 12.01 -0.29
N PHE A 34 -0.50 13.30 -0.54
CA PHE A 34 0.82 13.83 -0.92
C PHE A 34 1.92 13.48 0.09
N THR A 35 1.62 13.46 1.39
CA THR A 35 2.60 13.11 2.43
C THR A 35 2.99 11.64 2.40
N VAL A 36 2.07 10.75 2.02
CA VAL A 36 2.39 9.32 1.87
C VAL A 36 3.39 9.14 0.74
N GLU A 37 3.16 9.80 -0.39
CA GLU A 37 4.07 9.77 -1.54
C GLU A 37 5.44 10.39 -1.22
N TRP A 38 5.46 11.55 -0.54
CA TRP A 38 6.69 12.23 -0.16
C TRP A 38 7.53 11.43 0.83
N ASN A 39 6.91 10.72 1.78
CA ASN A 39 7.65 9.88 2.72
C ASN A 39 8.40 8.75 2.02
N VAL A 40 7.80 8.12 1.01
CA VAL A 40 8.49 7.08 0.23
C VAL A 40 9.63 7.69 -0.59
N LYS A 41 9.40 8.85 -1.21
CA LYS A 41 10.41 9.55 -2.02
C LYS A 41 11.57 10.10 -1.21
N ALA A 42 11.37 10.44 0.07
CA ALA A 42 12.43 11.01 0.90
C ALA A 42 13.58 10.04 1.21
N PHE A 43 13.36 8.74 1.07
CA PHE A 43 14.36 7.69 1.33
C PHE A 43 14.92 7.04 0.04
N ASN A 44 14.54 7.55 -1.13
CA ASN A 44 15.05 7.15 -2.45
C ASN A 44 15.91 8.27 -3.05
#